data_AF-A0A0B5BHY8-F1
#
_entry.id   AF-A0A0B5BHY8-F1
#
_cell.length_a   1.000
_cell.length_b   1.000
_cell.length_c   1.000
_cell.angle_alpha   90.00
_cell.angle_beta   90.00
_cell.angle_gamma   90.00
#
_symmetry.space_group_name_H-M   'P 1'
#
loop_
_entity.id
_entity.type
_entity.pdbx_description
1 polymer ?
#
loop_
_entity_poly.entity_id
_entity_poly.type
_entity_poly.pdbx_seq_one_letter_code
_entity_poly.pdbx_strand_id
1 'polypeptide(L)'
;MLKRMYRFLSSTELAVVLFLAVALLAIPGTFTENRTFYAHPVFLFLLGALALNLALCTVRRFRSISLPVLVLHLGVLVVCGGVIARAFGYVATVNIYEGTAVDTVYRWDLNRDVPLGAQLAVKRINREYYPIPVQIGVLRGERKDSLKTLKTGDSFPLGPYRVVADALRFPDEVLTLSVFQGGRLVGSCDTAGASTLPANFPYGFKLVAFQNPVLKRLWVDLALTRNAVPVAAGTSEVNAPFIWDGLYFYNTQVGVDGAGISFAGIQVVKDPGRPCVFAGFALMGVGAVLSFARRFRKELWT
;
A
#
# COMPACT_ATOMS: atom_id res chain seq x y z
N MET A 1 -20.82 -43.61 -23.38
CA MET A 1 -20.22 -42.29 -23.68
C MET A 1 -19.67 -41.57 -22.43
N LEU A 2 -20.48 -41.38 -21.37
CA LEU A 2 -20.13 -40.65 -20.15
C LEU A 2 -18.84 -41.15 -19.44
N LYS A 3 -18.65 -42.46 -19.29
CA LYS A 3 -17.43 -43.05 -18.70
C LYS A 3 -16.14 -42.78 -19.50
N ARG A 4 -16.25 -42.60 -20.82
CA ARG A 4 -15.09 -42.29 -21.68
C ARG A 4 -14.72 -40.81 -21.53
N MET A 5 -15.74 -39.95 -21.50
CA MET A 5 -15.59 -38.51 -21.25
C MET A 5 -14.99 -38.22 -19.88
N TYR A 6 -15.51 -38.84 -18.81
CA TYR A 6 -14.93 -38.69 -17.46
C TYR A 6 -13.47 -39.14 -17.38
N ARG A 7 -13.11 -40.26 -18.04
CA ARG A 7 -11.72 -40.73 -18.06
C ARG A 7 -10.78 -39.77 -18.79
N PHE A 8 -11.25 -39.14 -19.87
CA PHE A 8 -10.51 -38.11 -20.58
C PHE A 8 -10.35 -36.84 -19.76
N LEU A 9 -11.44 -36.33 -19.17
CA LEU A 9 -11.44 -35.12 -18.35
C LEU A 9 -10.62 -35.26 -17.05
N SER A 10 -10.40 -36.48 -16.57
CA SER A 10 -9.58 -36.81 -15.39
C SER A 10 -8.22 -37.42 -15.76
N SER A 11 -7.72 -37.16 -16.98
CA SER A 11 -6.41 -37.66 -17.42
C SER A 11 -5.29 -36.68 -17.07
N THR A 12 -4.10 -37.23 -16.82
CA THR A 12 -2.88 -36.46 -16.52
C THR A 12 -2.31 -35.82 -17.79
N GLU A 13 -2.52 -36.45 -18.94
CA GLU A 13 -2.13 -35.94 -20.25
C GLU A 13 -2.88 -34.64 -20.56
N LEU A 14 -4.19 -34.60 -20.28
CA LEU A 14 -4.99 -33.40 -20.44
C LEU A 14 -4.52 -32.30 -19.47
N ALA A 15 -4.17 -32.66 -18.23
CA ALA A 15 -3.63 -31.72 -17.26
C ALA A 15 -2.37 -31.01 -17.77
N VAL A 16 -1.42 -31.76 -18.33
CA VAL A 16 -0.17 -31.23 -18.89
C VAL A 16 -0.46 -30.31 -20.08
N VAL A 17 -1.35 -30.72 -21.00
CA VAL A 17 -1.73 -29.89 -22.16
C VAL A 17 -2.36 -28.58 -21.71
N LEU A 18 -3.32 -28.63 -20.78
CA LEU A 18 -3.99 -27.44 -20.26
C LEU A 18 -3.01 -26.53 -19.52
N PHE A 19 -2.11 -27.10 -18.71
CA PHE A 19 -1.08 -26.34 -18.01
C PHE A 19 -0.14 -25.62 -18.99
N LEU A 20 0.36 -26.31 -20.02
CA LEU A 20 1.21 -25.71 -21.04
C LEU A 20 0.49 -24.60 -21.81
N ALA A 21 -0.79 -24.81 -22.17
CA ALA A 21 -1.58 -23.80 -22.86
C ALA A 21 -1.76 -22.53 -22.00
N VAL A 22 -2.12 -22.69 -20.72
CA VAL A 22 -2.24 -21.57 -19.77
C VAL A 22 -0.89 -20.87 -19.59
N ALA A 23 0.20 -21.63 -19.43
CA ALA A 23 1.54 -21.08 -19.25
C ALA A 23 1.99 -20.27 -20.47
N LEU A 24 1.83 -20.80 -21.69
CA LEU A 24 2.18 -20.10 -22.93
C LEU A 24 1.37 -18.82 -23.11
N LEU A 25 0.06 -18.87 -22.85
CA LEU A 25 -0.79 -17.68 -22.92
C LEU A 25 -0.45 -16.66 -21.82
N ALA A 26 0.06 -17.08 -20.67
CA ALA A 26 0.44 -16.14 -19.61
C ALA A 26 1.71 -15.32 -19.95
N ILE A 27 2.54 -15.77 -20.90
CA ILE A 27 3.82 -15.13 -21.24
C ILE A 27 3.62 -13.69 -21.76
N PRO A 28 2.82 -13.42 -22.82
CA PRO A 28 2.62 -12.05 -23.30
C PRO A 28 2.10 -11.10 -22.23
N GLY A 29 1.16 -11.56 -21.39
CA GLY A 29 0.60 -10.78 -20.29
C GLY A 29 1.65 -10.30 -19.27
N THR A 30 2.79 -11.01 -19.15
CA THR A 30 3.91 -10.62 -18.29
C THR A 30 4.66 -9.41 -18.83
N PHE A 31 4.69 -9.23 -20.16
CA PHE A 31 5.43 -8.14 -20.82
C PHE A 31 4.56 -6.92 -21.14
N THR A 32 3.25 -7.00 -20.93
CA THR A 32 2.32 -5.90 -21.17
C THR A 32 1.77 -5.36 -19.86
N GLU A 33 1.68 -4.03 -19.72
CA GLU A 33 0.98 -3.40 -18.57
C GLU A 33 -0.54 -3.60 -18.60
N ASN A 34 -1.07 -4.15 -19.71
CA ASN A 34 -2.49 -4.31 -19.92
C ASN A 34 -3.06 -5.53 -19.17
N ARG A 35 -3.71 -5.27 -18.03
CA ARG A 35 -4.32 -6.30 -17.18
C ARG A 35 -5.52 -7.01 -17.82
N THR A 36 -6.06 -6.52 -18.93
CA THR A 36 -7.21 -7.14 -19.62
C THR A 36 -6.88 -8.52 -20.20
N PHE A 37 -5.59 -8.81 -20.43
CA PHE A 37 -5.15 -10.08 -20.98
C PHE A 37 -5.62 -11.28 -20.12
N TYR A 38 -5.46 -11.18 -18.79
CA TYR A 38 -5.87 -12.24 -17.86
C TYR A 38 -7.38 -12.31 -17.62
N ALA A 39 -8.11 -11.26 -18.01
CA ALA A 39 -9.58 -11.23 -17.98
C ALA A 39 -10.20 -11.76 -19.28
N HIS A 40 -9.40 -12.10 -20.29
CA HIS A 40 -9.90 -12.57 -21.57
C HIS A 40 -10.65 -13.91 -21.42
N PRO A 41 -11.84 -14.09 -22.05
CA PRO A 41 -12.66 -15.29 -21.88
C PRO A 41 -11.93 -16.61 -22.17
N VAL A 42 -11.03 -16.62 -23.16
CA VAL A 42 -10.22 -17.80 -23.50
C VAL A 42 -9.26 -18.18 -22.38
N PHE A 43 -8.61 -17.21 -21.75
CA PHE A 43 -7.69 -17.45 -20.64
C PHE A 43 -8.45 -18.01 -19.43
N LEU A 44 -9.59 -17.39 -19.09
CA LEU A 44 -10.46 -17.85 -18.01
C LEU A 44 -11.03 -19.24 -18.27
N PHE A 45 -11.42 -19.54 -19.52
CA PHE A 45 -11.88 -20.87 -19.91
C PHE A 45 -10.80 -21.93 -19.70
N LEU A 46 -9.58 -21.68 -20.15
CA LEU A 46 -8.46 -22.63 -19.98
C LEU A 46 -8.10 -22.82 -18.51
N LEU A 47 -8.12 -21.75 -17.71
CA LEU A 47 -7.93 -21.82 -16.26
C LEU A 47 -9.03 -22.64 -15.58
N GLY A 48 -10.29 -22.43 -15.97
CA GLY A 48 -11.43 -23.20 -15.48
C GLY A 48 -11.38 -24.68 -15.88
N ALA A 49 -10.98 -24.97 -17.12
CA ALA A 49 -10.78 -26.33 -17.61
C ALA A 49 -9.65 -27.05 -16.84
N LEU A 50 -8.55 -26.36 -16.56
CA LEU A 50 -7.45 -26.88 -15.75
C LEU A 50 -7.91 -27.16 -14.31
N ALA A 51 -8.67 -26.25 -13.70
CA ALA A 51 -9.22 -26.43 -12.36
C ALA A 51 -10.18 -27.62 -12.29
N LEU A 52 -11.08 -27.76 -13.28
CA LEU A 52 -11.98 -28.90 -13.38
C LEU A 52 -11.23 -30.22 -13.57
N ASN A 53 -10.24 -30.26 -14.47
CA ASN A 53 -9.39 -31.43 -14.66
C ASN A 53 -8.70 -31.82 -13.34
N LEU A 54 -8.10 -30.85 -12.64
CA LEU A 54 -7.42 -31.09 -11.37
C LEU A 54 -8.38 -31.65 -10.31
N ALA A 55 -9.59 -31.11 -10.21
CA ALA A 55 -10.61 -31.63 -9.30
C ALA A 55 -10.99 -33.08 -9.64
N LEU A 56 -11.29 -33.38 -10.90
CA LEU A 56 -11.68 -34.72 -11.35
C LEU A 56 -10.54 -35.73 -11.19
N CYS A 57 -9.30 -35.34 -11.51
CA CYS A 57 -8.09 -36.13 -11.27
C CYS A 57 -7.93 -36.45 -9.77
N THR A 58 -8.13 -35.46 -8.91
CA THR A 58 -8.03 -35.61 -7.45
C THR A 58 -9.09 -36.56 -6.91
N VAL A 59 -10.35 -36.40 -7.30
CA VAL A 59 -11.46 -37.28 -6.89
C VAL A 59 -11.22 -38.71 -7.36
N ARG A 60 -10.80 -38.90 -8.62
CA ARG A 60 -10.52 -40.24 -9.18
C ARG A 60 -9.38 -40.95 -8.45
N ARG A 61 -8.36 -40.21 -8.01
CA ARG A 61 -7.14 -40.77 -7.38
C ARG A 61 -7.09 -40.59 -5.87
N PHE A 62 -8.18 -40.16 -5.22
CA PHE A 62 -8.20 -39.74 -3.81
C PHE A 62 -7.64 -40.79 -2.83
N ARG A 63 -7.84 -42.08 -3.09
CA ARG A 63 -7.28 -43.17 -2.25
C ARG A 63 -5.81 -43.48 -2.51
N SER A 64 -5.25 -43.02 -3.64
CA SER A 64 -3.88 -43.33 -4.08
C SER A 64 -2.94 -42.13 -4.02
N ILE A 65 -3.49 -40.90 -3.96
CA ILE A 65 -2.72 -39.67 -3.93
C ILE A 65 -2.03 -39.50 -2.58
N SER A 66 -0.77 -39.09 -2.60
CA SER A 66 -0.05 -38.80 -1.37
C SER A 66 -0.57 -37.52 -0.69
N LEU A 67 -0.53 -37.47 0.63
CA LEU A 67 -0.95 -36.29 1.40
C LEU A 67 -0.30 -34.97 0.91
N PRO A 68 1.01 -34.88 0.63
CA PRO A 68 1.61 -33.64 0.11
C PRO A 68 1.00 -33.18 -1.22
N VAL A 69 0.75 -34.11 -2.15
CA VAL A 69 0.17 -33.81 -3.46
C VAL A 69 -1.31 -33.43 -3.31
N LEU A 70 -2.05 -34.06 -2.39
CA LEU A 70 -3.42 -33.69 -2.09
C LEU A 70 -3.51 -32.26 -1.54
N VAL A 71 -2.60 -31.88 -0.63
CA VAL A 71 -2.51 -30.52 -0.08
C VAL A 71 -2.17 -29.50 -1.17
N LEU A 72 -1.26 -29.83 -2.09
CA LEU A 72 -0.96 -28.99 -3.26
C LEU A 72 -2.20 -28.79 -4.15
N HIS A 73 -2.89 -29.88 -4.50
CA HIS A 73 -4.09 -29.81 -5.33
C HIS A 73 -5.20 -29.00 -4.67
N LEU A 74 -5.43 -29.20 -3.38
CA LEU A 74 -6.40 -28.42 -2.61
C LEU A 74 -6.02 -26.94 -2.62
N GLY A 75 -4.75 -26.61 -2.44
CA GLY A 75 -4.27 -25.23 -2.52
C GLY A 75 -4.57 -24.57 -3.86
N VAL A 76 -4.30 -25.24 -4.98
CA VAL A 76 -4.65 -24.74 -6.33
C VAL A 76 -6.16 -24.54 -6.49
N LEU A 77 -6.98 -25.52 -6.06
CA LEU A 77 -8.44 -25.42 -6.14
C LEU A 77 -8.99 -24.27 -5.28
N VAL A 78 -8.41 -24.02 -4.11
CA VAL A 78 -8.77 -22.89 -3.25
C VAL A 78 -8.40 -21.56 -3.92
N VAL A 79 -7.25 -21.47 -4.60
CA VAL A 79 -6.90 -20.28 -5.42
C VAL A 79 -7.92 -20.07 -6.54
N CYS A 80 -8.29 -21.12 -7.28
CA CYS A 80 -9.32 -21.03 -8.32
C CYS A 80 -10.67 -20.57 -7.75
N GLY A 81 -11.06 -21.07 -6.58
CA GLY A 81 -12.24 -20.58 -5.86
C GLY A 81 -12.16 -19.08 -5.53
N GLY A 82 -10.98 -18.60 -5.12
CA GLY A 82 -10.72 -17.17 -4.90
C GLY A 82 -10.85 -16.33 -6.18
N VAL A 83 -10.37 -16.84 -7.32
CA VAL A 83 -10.54 -16.17 -8.63
C VAL A 83 -12.01 -16.04 -9.01
N ILE A 84 -12.82 -17.08 -8.74
CA ILE A 84 -14.28 -17.01 -8.96
C ILE A 84 -14.91 -16.00 -7.99
N ALA A 85 -14.55 -16.04 -6.71
CA ALA A 85 -15.08 -15.13 -5.71
C ALA A 85 -14.79 -13.66 -6.06
N ARG A 86 -13.62 -13.35 -6.65
CA ARG A 86 -13.26 -12.01 -7.13
C ARG A 86 -14.33 -11.40 -8.05
N ALA A 87 -15.09 -12.19 -8.82
CA ALA A 87 -16.17 -11.69 -9.68
C ALA A 87 -17.30 -10.99 -8.90
N PHE A 88 -17.43 -11.24 -7.60
CA PHE A 88 -18.38 -10.56 -6.70
C PHE A 88 -17.77 -9.34 -5.99
N GLY A 89 -16.53 -9.00 -6.33
CA GLY A 89 -15.82 -7.81 -5.87
C GLY A 89 -15.99 -6.63 -6.84
N TYR A 90 -15.37 -5.50 -6.50
CA TYR A 90 -15.27 -4.35 -7.38
C TYR A 90 -14.11 -3.45 -6.97
N VAL A 91 -13.74 -2.57 -7.90
CA VAL A 91 -12.81 -1.46 -7.66
C VAL A 91 -13.54 -0.16 -7.98
N ALA A 92 -13.49 0.78 -7.05
CA ALA A 92 -13.98 2.13 -7.22
C ALA A 92 -12.90 3.14 -6.87
N THR A 93 -13.00 4.35 -7.40
CA THR A 93 -12.04 5.44 -7.15
C THR A 93 -12.75 6.75 -6.91
N VAL A 94 -12.16 7.61 -6.09
CA VAL A 94 -12.64 8.98 -5.87
C VAL A 94 -11.48 9.87 -5.45
N ASN A 95 -11.50 11.15 -5.85
CA ASN A 95 -10.62 12.18 -5.32
C ASN A 95 -11.39 13.01 -4.30
N ILE A 96 -10.80 13.20 -3.13
CA ILE A 96 -11.42 13.92 -2.02
C ILE A 96 -10.44 15.00 -1.55
N TYR A 97 -10.92 16.24 -1.52
CA TYR A 97 -10.15 17.36 -1.00
C TYR A 97 -9.99 17.26 0.52
N GLU A 98 -8.85 17.65 1.04
CA GLU A 98 -8.59 17.67 2.48
C GLU A 98 -9.61 18.53 3.22
N GLY A 99 -10.17 17.99 4.31
CA GLY A 99 -11.24 18.62 5.09
C GLY A 99 -12.66 18.40 4.55
N THR A 100 -12.81 17.79 3.37
CA THR A 100 -14.12 17.56 2.74
C THR A 100 -14.56 16.10 2.82
N ALA A 101 -15.80 15.83 2.40
CA ALA A 101 -16.38 14.50 2.37
C ALA A 101 -17.21 14.27 1.11
N VAL A 102 -17.32 13.01 0.70
CA VAL A 102 -18.10 12.54 -0.46
C VAL A 102 -18.94 11.33 -0.04
N ASP A 103 -20.05 11.09 -0.72
CA ASP A 103 -20.93 9.93 -0.51
C ASP A 103 -21.03 9.01 -1.75
N THR A 104 -20.44 9.43 -2.87
CA THR A 104 -20.38 8.66 -4.13
C THR A 104 -18.95 8.32 -4.52
N VAL A 105 -18.79 7.18 -5.21
CA VAL A 105 -17.52 6.71 -5.77
C VAL A 105 -17.71 6.20 -7.19
N TYR A 106 -16.71 6.39 -8.06
CA TYR A 106 -16.77 5.92 -9.43
C TYR A 106 -16.43 4.43 -9.51
N ARG A 107 -17.37 3.58 -9.94
CA ARG A 107 -17.15 2.14 -10.12
C ARG A 107 -16.73 1.81 -11.54
N TRP A 108 -15.52 1.26 -11.68
CA TRP A 108 -14.92 0.93 -12.98
C TRP A 108 -15.62 -0.21 -13.72
N ASP A 109 -16.24 -1.13 -13.00
CA ASP A 109 -16.97 -2.25 -13.60
C ASP A 109 -18.35 -1.83 -14.14
N LEU A 110 -18.94 -0.77 -13.58
CA LEU A 110 -20.22 -0.21 -14.00
C LEU A 110 -20.07 1.05 -14.88
N ASN A 111 -18.86 1.62 -14.94
CA ASN A 111 -18.55 2.89 -15.61
C ASN A 111 -19.48 4.05 -15.19
N ARG A 112 -19.75 4.17 -13.89
CA ARG A 112 -20.57 5.25 -13.33
C ARG A 112 -20.30 5.49 -11.86
N ASP A 113 -20.67 6.66 -11.37
CA ASP A 113 -20.73 6.95 -9.95
C ASP A 113 -21.86 6.17 -9.28
N VAL A 114 -21.56 5.63 -8.09
CA VAL A 114 -22.54 4.95 -7.24
C VAL A 114 -22.42 5.42 -5.80
N PRO A 115 -23.51 5.36 -5.01
CA PRO A 115 -23.43 5.62 -3.58
C PRO A 115 -22.51 4.61 -2.87
N LEU A 116 -21.64 5.10 -2.00
CA LEU A 116 -20.76 4.28 -1.15
C LEU A 116 -21.55 3.63 0.01
N GLY A 117 -22.70 4.21 0.39
CA GLY A 117 -23.48 3.78 1.57
C GLY A 117 -22.97 4.35 2.90
N ALA A 118 -22.02 5.27 2.83
CA ALA A 118 -21.50 6.11 3.92
C ALA A 118 -20.83 7.35 3.31
N GLN A 119 -20.73 8.42 4.09
CA GLN A 119 -19.96 9.60 3.72
C GLN A 119 -18.49 9.37 4.12
N LEU A 120 -17.60 9.36 3.13
CA LEU A 120 -16.15 9.22 3.29
C LEU A 120 -15.50 10.60 3.28
N ALA A 121 -14.77 10.92 4.34
CA ALA A 121 -14.05 12.17 4.51
C ALA A 121 -12.53 11.96 4.52
N VAL A 122 -11.80 12.87 3.88
CA VAL A 122 -10.37 13.04 4.10
C VAL A 122 -10.19 14.11 5.17
N LYS A 123 -9.77 13.70 6.36
CA LYS A 123 -9.57 14.62 7.49
C LYS A 123 -8.26 15.38 7.38
N ARG A 124 -7.19 14.66 7.05
CA ARG A 124 -5.86 15.23 6.93
C ARG A 124 -4.96 14.40 6.03
N ILE A 125 -4.12 15.06 5.26
CA ILE A 125 -3.06 14.48 4.45
C ILE A 125 -1.75 14.79 5.16
N ASN A 126 -1.13 13.75 5.69
CA ASN A 126 0.07 13.89 6.50
C ASN A 126 1.31 13.48 5.70
N ARG A 127 2.41 14.20 5.94
CA ARG A 127 3.70 13.97 5.30
C ARG A 127 4.79 14.02 6.36
N GLU A 128 5.71 13.08 6.27
CA GLU A 128 6.93 13.04 7.06
C GLU A 128 8.11 12.95 6.09
N TYR A 129 9.11 13.80 6.29
CA TYR A 129 10.32 13.85 5.47
C TYR A 129 11.49 13.21 6.22
N TYR A 130 12.46 12.67 5.47
CA TYR A 130 13.76 12.34 6.05
C TYR A 130 14.46 13.61 6.55
N PRO A 131 15.39 13.53 7.52
CA PRO A 131 16.19 14.66 7.96
C PRO A 131 16.76 15.47 6.79
N ILE A 132 16.32 16.71 6.65
CA ILE A 132 16.55 17.56 5.48
C ILE A 132 17.86 18.32 5.69
N PRO A 133 18.86 18.19 4.80
CA PRO A 133 20.03 19.04 4.84
C PRO A 133 19.65 20.52 4.63
N VAL A 134 20.00 21.35 5.59
CA VAL A 134 19.72 22.79 5.63
C VAL A 134 21.01 23.59 5.85
N GLN A 135 21.04 24.78 5.26
CA GLN A 135 22.02 25.82 5.53
C GLN A 135 21.34 26.97 6.25
N ILE A 136 21.83 27.29 7.44
CA ILE A 136 21.27 28.29 8.33
C ILE A 136 22.28 29.43 8.46
N GLY A 137 21.88 30.62 8.02
CA GLY A 137 22.62 31.84 8.26
C GLY A 137 22.33 32.33 9.67
N VAL A 138 23.37 32.48 10.48
CA VAL A 138 23.29 33.09 11.80
C VAL A 138 23.65 34.57 11.66
N LEU A 139 22.80 35.43 12.19
CA LEU A 139 22.94 36.88 12.15
C LEU A 139 23.21 37.39 13.57
N ARG A 140 23.94 38.51 13.67
CA ARG A 140 24.09 39.29 14.90
C ARG A 140 23.75 40.75 14.55
N GLY A 141 22.53 41.17 14.92
CA GLY A 141 21.90 42.33 14.27
C GLY A 141 21.75 42.08 12.77
N GLU A 142 22.12 43.06 11.95
CA GLU A 142 22.02 42.97 10.48
C GLU A 142 23.22 42.25 9.81
N ARG A 143 24.26 41.90 10.58
CA ARG A 143 25.48 41.30 10.03
C ARG A 143 25.44 39.78 10.10
N LYS A 144 25.92 39.14 9.05
CA LYS A 144 26.18 37.69 9.04
C LYS A 144 27.30 37.37 10.04
N ASP A 145 26.98 36.54 11.03
CA ASP A 145 27.92 36.03 12.03
C ASP A 145 28.54 34.71 11.56
N SER A 146 27.72 33.74 11.12
CA SER A 146 28.22 32.47 10.59
C SER A 146 27.21 31.75 9.68
N LEU A 147 27.66 30.71 8.99
CA LEU A 147 26.80 29.79 8.22
C LEU A 147 26.94 28.39 8.80
N LYS A 148 25.81 27.70 9.01
CA LYS A 148 25.78 26.35 9.58
C LYS A 148 25.09 25.39 8.62
N THR A 149 25.73 24.26 8.34
CA THR A 149 25.18 23.20 7.50
C THR A 149 24.95 21.97 8.37
N LEU A 150 23.71 21.51 8.44
CA LEU A 150 23.29 20.36 9.27
C LEU A 150 22.00 19.76 8.70
N LYS A 151 21.49 18.69 9.29
CA LYS A 151 20.16 18.18 8.96
C LYS A 151 19.12 18.65 9.98
N THR A 152 17.85 18.69 9.58
CA THR A 152 16.75 18.85 10.56
C THR A 152 16.80 17.71 11.59
N GLY A 153 16.63 18.04 12.86
CA GLY A 153 16.84 17.17 14.02
C GLY A 153 18.23 17.32 14.66
N ASP A 154 19.23 17.83 13.92
CA ASP A 154 20.56 18.07 14.46
C ASP A 154 20.65 19.41 15.20
N SER A 155 21.76 19.62 15.92
CA SER A 155 22.03 20.85 16.65
C SER A 155 23.45 21.34 16.46
N PHE A 156 23.68 22.64 16.68
CA PHE A 156 25.01 23.23 16.66
C PHE A 156 25.22 24.19 17.85
N PRO A 157 26.47 24.34 18.33
CA PRO A 157 26.80 25.30 19.37
C PRO A 157 26.88 26.72 18.81
N LEU A 158 26.40 27.69 19.59
CA LEU A 158 26.46 29.13 19.29
C LEU A 158 26.69 29.93 20.58
N GLY A 159 27.97 30.15 20.92
CA GLY A 159 28.36 30.76 22.20
C GLY A 159 27.90 29.89 23.38
N PRO A 160 27.16 30.43 24.37
CA PRO A 160 26.62 29.65 25.49
C PRO A 160 25.35 28.85 25.11
N TYR A 161 24.87 28.99 23.87
CA TYR A 161 23.62 28.39 23.41
C TYR A 161 23.86 27.14 22.57
N ARG A 162 22.88 26.25 22.57
CA ARG A 162 22.73 25.15 21.62
C ARG A 162 21.47 25.38 20.81
N VAL A 163 21.61 25.46 19.49
CA VAL A 163 20.49 25.68 18.57
C VAL A 163 20.16 24.36 17.89
N VAL A 164 18.91 23.92 17.97
CA VAL A 164 18.38 22.73 17.30
C VAL A 164 17.61 23.17 16.07
N ALA A 165 17.88 22.57 14.91
CA ALA A 165 17.08 22.80 13.71
C ALA A 165 15.93 21.80 13.69
N ASP A 166 14.77 22.15 14.24
CA ASP A 166 13.71 21.18 14.56
C ASP A 166 13.11 20.53 13.30
N ALA A 167 12.48 21.33 12.44
CA ALA A 167 11.82 20.84 11.23
C ALA A 167 11.68 21.97 10.20
N LEU A 168 11.78 21.61 8.93
CA LEU A 168 11.44 22.47 7.80
C LEU A 168 9.99 22.23 7.40
N ARG A 169 9.15 23.26 7.48
CA ARG A 169 7.79 23.22 6.93
C ARG A 169 7.86 23.41 5.42
N PHE A 170 7.32 22.45 4.67
CA PHE A 170 7.28 22.45 3.21
C PHE A 170 5.81 22.35 2.75
N PRO A 171 5.35 23.15 1.78
CA PRO A 171 6.12 23.96 0.83
C PRO A 171 6.45 25.40 1.29
N ASP A 172 6.10 25.81 2.51
CA ASP A 172 6.31 27.20 2.96
C ASP A 172 7.80 27.60 3.12
N GLU A 173 8.71 26.63 3.06
CA GLU A 173 10.16 26.78 3.23
C GLU A 173 10.55 27.45 4.56
N VAL A 174 9.77 27.19 5.61
CA VAL A 174 10.01 27.78 6.94
C VAL A 174 10.66 26.78 7.88
N LEU A 175 11.94 27.00 8.19
CA LEU A 175 12.67 26.23 9.20
C LEU A 175 12.32 26.76 10.61
N THR A 176 11.93 25.84 11.50
CA THR A 176 11.74 26.10 12.93
C THR A 176 13.01 25.71 13.70
N LEU A 177 13.41 26.52 14.67
CA LEU A 177 14.58 26.31 15.51
C LEU A 177 14.24 26.50 16.98
N SER A 178 14.86 25.69 17.83
CA SER A 178 14.77 25.80 19.29
C SER A 178 16.14 26.12 19.89
N VAL A 179 16.18 27.08 20.81
CA VAL A 179 17.42 27.54 21.44
C VAL A 179 17.45 27.12 22.91
N PHE A 180 18.56 26.49 23.31
CA PHE A 180 18.79 26.01 24.66
C PHE A 180 20.02 26.65 25.29
N GLN A 181 20.01 26.86 26.60
CA GLN A 181 21.17 27.28 27.39
C GLN A 181 21.27 26.40 28.63
N GLY A 182 22.42 25.75 28.84
CA GLY A 182 22.59 24.81 29.97
C GLY A 182 21.55 23.68 30.01
N GLY A 183 21.05 23.24 28.85
CA GLY A 183 20.02 22.21 28.73
C GLY A 183 18.57 22.69 28.89
N ARG A 184 18.34 23.95 29.29
CA ARG A 184 17.00 24.52 29.43
C ARG A 184 16.57 25.25 28.16
N LEU A 185 15.31 25.08 27.75
CA LEU A 185 14.74 25.79 26.60
C LEU A 185 14.66 27.29 26.93
N VAL A 186 15.31 28.10 26.11
CA VAL A 186 15.26 29.57 26.18
C VAL A 186 14.07 30.09 25.38
N GLY A 187 13.79 29.47 24.23
CA GLY A 187 12.65 29.77 23.36
C GLY A 187 12.83 29.13 21.99
N SER A 188 11.87 29.35 21.11
CA SER A 188 11.87 28.90 19.72
C SER A 188 11.65 30.07 18.76
N CYS A 189 12.11 29.91 17.52
CA CYS A 189 11.86 30.85 16.45
C CYS A 189 11.71 30.12 15.12
N ASP A 190 11.23 30.81 14.11
CA ASP A 190 11.26 30.34 12.75
C ASP A 190 11.90 31.37 11.81
N THR A 191 12.25 30.89 10.62
CA THR A 191 12.92 31.68 9.59
C THR A 191 11.97 32.62 8.84
N ALA A 192 10.67 32.61 9.15
CA ALA A 192 9.67 33.55 8.64
C ALA A 192 9.42 34.72 9.61
N GLY A 193 10.02 34.70 10.80
CA GLY A 193 10.00 35.80 11.77
C GLY A 193 9.16 35.55 13.02
N ALA A 194 8.50 34.40 13.16
CA ALA A 194 7.85 34.04 14.41
C ALA A 194 8.92 33.73 15.48
N SER A 195 8.81 34.30 16.67
CA SER A 195 9.79 34.07 17.73
C SER A 195 9.18 34.18 19.12
N THR A 196 9.58 33.28 20.00
CA THR A 196 9.32 33.30 21.45
C THR A 196 10.60 33.56 22.24
N LEU A 197 11.71 33.87 21.56
CA LEU A 197 12.98 34.17 22.20
C LEU A 197 12.92 35.53 22.94
N PRO A 198 13.70 35.71 24.03
CA PRO A 198 13.80 36.98 24.73
C PRO A 198 14.19 38.14 23.79
N ALA A 199 13.66 39.34 24.05
CA ALA A 199 13.91 40.52 23.21
C ALA A 199 15.40 40.92 23.11
N ASN A 200 16.21 40.55 24.11
CA ASN A 200 17.64 40.79 24.16
C ASN A 200 18.48 39.62 23.59
N PHE A 201 17.85 38.63 22.96
CA PHE A 201 18.57 37.52 22.36
C PHE A 201 19.46 38.03 21.19
N PRO A 202 20.78 37.76 21.20
CA PRO A 202 21.73 38.48 20.35
C PRO A 202 21.81 37.97 18.91
N TYR A 203 21.09 36.89 18.57
CA TYR A 203 21.21 36.23 17.27
C TYR A 203 19.89 36.18 16.50
N GLY A 204 19.99 36.26 15.18
CA GLY A 204 18.90 35.97 14.24
C GLY A 204 19.22 34.75 13.38
N PHE A 205 18.20 34.12 12.80
CA PHE A 205 18.36 32.94 11.94
C PHE A 205 17.64 33.14 10.62
N LYS A 206 18.31 32.74 9.53
CA LYS A 206 17.74 32.76 8.18
C LYS A 206 18.00 31.43 7.48
N LEU A 207 16.98 30.87 6.83
CA LEU A 207 17.19 29.73 5.95
C LEU A 207 17.90 30.23 4.68
N VAL A 208 19.09 29.71 4.41
CA VAL A 208 19.92 30.12 3.26
C VAL A 208 19.72 29.16 2.09
N ALA A 209 19.70 27.86 2.36
CA ALA A 209 19.45 26.83 1.37
C ALA A 209 18.96 25.55 2.07
N PHE A 210 18.30 24.68 1.32
CA PHE A 210 17.96 23.34 1.75
C PHE A 210 18.00 22.40 0.54
N GLN A 211 18.17 21.10 0.78
CA GLN A 211 17.99 20.09 -0.27
C GLN A 211 16.51 19.73 -0.39
N ASN A 212 16.06 19.44 -1.61
CA ASN A 212 14.69 19.01 -1.87
C ASN A 212 14.27 17.89 -0.90
N PRO A 213 13.20 18.09 -0.10
CA PRO A 213 12.79 17.12 0.90
C PRO A 213 12.43 15.78 0.27
N VAL A 214 13.01 14.70 0.81
CA VAL A 214 12.66 13.33 0.43
C VAL A 214 11.59 12.81 1.37
N LEU A 215 10.43 12.45 0.81
CA LEU A 215 9.29 11.92 1.55
C LEU A 215 9.67 10.57 2.18
N LYS A 216 9.55 10.48 3.51
CA LYS A 216 9.76 9.25 4.28
C LYS A 216 8.46 8.48 4.45
N ARG A 217 7.37 9.19 4.76
CA ARG A 217 6.06 8.60 5.00
C ARG A 217 4.96 9.55 4.57
N LEU A 218 3.89 8.98 4.05
CA LEU A 218 2.69 9.69 3.66
C LEU A 218 1.48 8.84 4.00
N TRP A 219 0.53 9.45 4.70
CA TRP A 219 -0.70 8.79 5.12
C TRP A 219 -1.86 9.78 5.10
N VAL A 220 -3.06 9.23 4.95
CA VAL A 220 -4.29 10.00 4.88
C VAL A 220 -5.21 9.56 6.00
N ASP A 221 -5.65 10.51 6.81
CA ASP A 221 -6.62 10.27 7.87
C ASP A 221 -8.02 10.27 7.25
N LEU A 222 -8.71 9.14 7.37
CA LEU A 222 -10.03 8.90 6.78
C LEU A 222 -11.08 8.76 7.90
N ALA A 223 -12.28 9.25 7.63
CA ALA A 223 -13.43 9.05 8.50
C ALA A 223 -14.67 8.71 7.68
N LEU A 224 -15.47 7.79 8.20
CA LEU A 224 -16.74 7.38 7.63
C LEU A 224 -17.88 7.78 8.57
N THR A 225 -18.92 8.36 8.01
CA THR A 225 -20.17 8.66 8.72
C THR A 225 -21.37 8.08 7.96
N ARG A 226 -22.38 7.61 8.69
CA ARG A 226 -23.65 7.16 8.11
C ARG A 226 -24.77 7.86 8.86
N ASN A 227 -25.66 8.55 8.15
CA ASN A 227 -26.74 9.35 8.75
C ASN A 227 -26.24 10.31 9.85
N ALA A 228 -25.15 11.03 9.57
CA ALA A 228 -24.44 11.92 10.50
C ALA A 228 -23.84 11.26 11.76
N VAL A 229 -23.88 9.92 11.87
CA VAL A 229 -23.22 9.18 12.96
C VAL A 229 -21.85 8.68 12.49
N PRO A 230 -20.75 8.96 13.22
CA PRO A 230 -19.45 8.36 12.94
C PRO A 230 -19.51 6.84 13.05
N VAL A 231 -19.11 6.14 11.99
CA VAL A 231 -19.11 4.66 11.96
C VAL A 231 -17.72 4.06 11.98
N ALA A 232 -16.71 4.77 11.46
CA ALA A 232 -15.31 4.35 11.54
C ALA A 232 -14.38 5.53 11.25
N ALA A 233 -13.15 5.46 11.77
CA ALA A 233 -12.07 6.36 11.42
C ALA A 233 -10.74 5.61 11.49
N GLY A 234 -9.77 6.03 10.69
CA GLY A 234 -8.46 5.40 10.64
C GLY A 234 -7.56 6.05 9.60
N THR A 235 -6.43 5.42 9.31
CA THR A 235 -5.45 5.95 8.37
C THR A 235 -5.25 5.00 7.18
N SER A 236 -4.94 5.58 6.02
CA SER A 236 -4.51 4.83 4.83
C SER A 236 -3.10 5.26 4.44
N GLU A 237 -2.18 4.29 4.39
CA GLU A 237 -0.76 4.50 4.04
C GLU A 237 -0.36 3.69 2.81
N VAL A 238 0.85 3.94 2.31
CA VAL A 238 1.48 3.15 1.25
C VAL A 238 1.61 1.70 1.75
N ASN A 239 0.71 0.83 1.28
CA ASN A 239 0.56 -0.60 1.65
C ASN A 239 -0.22 -0.93 2.92
N ALA A 240 -0.73 0.06 3.67
CA ALA A 240 -1.59 -0.15 4.83
C ALA A 240 -2.94 0.53 4.60
N PRO A 241 -3.91 -0.13 3.93
CA PRO A 241 -5.21 0.46 3.67
C PRO A 241 -6.02 0.60 4.95
N PHE A 242 -6.87 1.62 5.02
CA PHE A 242 -7.96 1.67 5.98
C PHE A 242 -9.01 0.62 5.59
N ILE A 243 -9.58 -0.10 6.56
CA ILE A 243 -10.52 -1.21 6.32
C ILE A 243 -11.82 -0.97 7.07
N TRP A 244 -12.94 -1.08 6.36
CA TRP A 244 -14.27 -0.99 6.95
C TRP A 244 -15.28 -1.79 6.12
N ASP A 245 -16.13 -2.59 6.79
CA ASP A 245 -17.21 -3.37 6.17
C ASP A 245 -16.78 -4.24 4.97
N GLY A 246 -15.59 -4.85 5.07
CA GLY A 246 -15.00 -5.66 3.98
C GLY A 246 -14.49 -4.84 2.78
N LEU A 247 -14.53 -3.52 2.86
CA LEU A 247 -13.92 -2.59 1.91
C LEU A 247 -12.53 -2.16 2.37
N TYR A 248 -11.63 -2.05 1.42
CA TYR A 248 -10.28 -1.56 1.60
C TYR A 248 -10.13 -0.21 0.91
N PHE A 249 -9.70 0.81 1.66
CA PHE A 249 -9.53 2.18 1.19
C PHE A 249 -8.03 2.44 1.06
N TYR A 250 -7.53 2.34 -0.16
CA TYR A 250 -6.13 2.57 -0.49
C TYR A 250 -5.92 4.03 -0.91
N ASN A 251 -4.95 4.70 -0.30
CA ASN A 251 -4.43 5.94 -0.84
C ASN A 251 -3.59 5.64 -2.09
N THR A 252 -4.04 6.12 -3.25
CA THR A 252 -3.35 5.90 -4.54
C THR A 252 -2.65 7.14 -5.06
N GLN A 253 -3.05 8.33 -4.62
CA GLN A 253 -2.40 9.58 -5.00
C GLN A 253 -2.65 10.66 -3.97
N VAL A 254 -1.69 11.58 -3.85
CA VAL A 254 -1.88 12.86 -3.16
C VAL A 254 -1.40 13.93 -4.12
N GLY A 255 -2.22 14.96 -4.29
CA GLY A 255 -1.94 16.07 -5.20
C GLY A 255 -2.41 17.39 -4.64
N VAL A 256 -2.12 18.44 -5.39
CA VAL A 256 -2.60 19.80 -5.16
C VAL A 256 -3.19 20.26 -6.48
N ASP A 257 -4.37 20.87 -6.45
CA ASP A 257 -5.01 21.39 -7.66
C ASP A 257 -4.47 22.79 -8.05
N GLY A 258 -5.02 23.36 -9.12
CA GLY A 258 -4.61 24.68 -9.61
C GLY A 258 -4.91 25.85 -8.65
N ALA A 259 -5.76 25.63 -7.64
CA ALA A 259 -6.08 26.60 -6.60
C ALA A 259 -5.22 26.43 -5.34
N GLY A 260 -4.30 25.46 -5.32
CA GLY A 260 -3.45 25.18 -4.16
C GLY A 260 -4.11 24.28 -3.11
N ILE A 261 -5.25 23.65 -3.41
CA ILE A 261 -5.98 22.81 -2.44
C ILE A 261 -5.48 21.36 -2.55
N SER A 262 -5.06 20.80 -1.41
CA SER A 262 -4.61 19.41 -1.33
C SER A 262 -5.78 18.44 -1.47
N PHE A 263 -5.58 17.35 -2.21
CA PHE A 263 -6.53 16.24 -2.32
C PHE A 263 -5.83 14.89 -2.23
N ALA A 264 -6.59 13.86 -1.85
CA ALA A 264 -6.17 12.47 -1.88
C ALA A 264 -7.09 11.67 -2.82
N GLY A 265 -6.49 10.84 -3.67
CA GLY A 265 -7.20 9.85 -4.44
C GLY A 265 -7.27 8.55 -3.66
N ILE A 266 -8.50 8.10 -3.42
CA ILE A 266 -8.81 6.89 -2.66
C ILE A 266 -9.37 5.85 -3.62
N GLN A 267 -8.73 4.69 -3.66
CA GLN A 267 -9.27 3.49 -4.30
C GLN A 267 -9.97 2.62 -3.27
N VAL A 268 -11.27 2.41 -3.45
CA VAL A 268 -12.11 1.55 -2.63
C VAL A 268 -12.21 0.19 -3.30
N VAL A 269 -11.78 -0.87 -2.63
CA VAL A 269 -11.75 -2.23 -3.17
C VAL A 269 -12.57 -3.16 -2.31
N LYS A 270 -13.48 -3.90 -2.93
CA LYS A 270 -14.09 -5.11 -2.37
C LYS A 270 -13.48 -6.31 -3.07
N ASP A 271 -12.73 -7.13 -2.35
CA ASP A 271 -12.14 -8.36 -2.90
C ASP A 271 -12.44 -9.57 -1.99
N PRO A 272 -13.59 -10.24 -2.18
CA PRO A 272 -13.94 -11.43 -1.39
C PRO A 272 -13.09 -12.66 -1.74
N GLY A 273 -12.37 -12.63 -2.86
CA GLY A 273 -11.48 -13.72 -3.28
C GLY A 273 -10.11 -13.69 -2.63
N ARG A 274 -9.68 -12.51 -2.16
CA ARG A 274 -8.37 -12.30 -1.53
C ARG A 274 -8.04 -13.31 -0.42
N PRO A 275 -8.91 -13.59 0.57
CA PRO A 275 -8.59 -14.55 1.62
C PRO A 275 -8.36 -15.97 1.07
N CYS A 276 -9.18 -16.40 0.11
CA CYS A 276 -9.04 -17.71 -0.53
C CYS A 276 -7.70 -17.83 -1.27
N VAL A 277 -7.29 -16.81 -2.03
CA VAL A 277 -6.01 -16.84 -2.74
C VAL A 277 -4.83 -17.01 -1.77
N PHE A 278 -4.80 -16.23 -0.68
CA PHE A 278 -3.74 -16.37 0.33
C PHE A 278 -3.76 -17.72 1.05
N ALA A 279 -4.94 -18.23 1.40
CA ALA A 279 -5.07 -19.56 2.00
C ALA A 279 -4.59 -20.66 1.04
N GLY A 280 -4.92 -20.55 -0.25
CA GLY A 280 -4.47 -21.47 -1.29
C GLY A 280 -2.95 -21.46 -1.46
N PHE A 281 -2.32 -20.27 -1.46
CA PHE A 281 -0.86 -20.15 -1.46
C PHE A 281 -0.21 -20.77 -0.23
N ALA A 282 -0.77 -20.54 0.96
CA ALA A 282 -0.28 -21.15 2.20
C ALA A 282 -0.36 -22.69 2.14
N LEU A 283 -1.50 -23.24 1.68
CA LEU A 283 -1.67 -24.68 1.46
C LEU A 283 -0.64 -25.23 0.48
N MET A 284 -0.43 -24.57 -0.67
CA MET A 284 0.58 -25.02 -1.63
C MET A 284 1.99 -24.99 -1.05
N GLY A 285 2.34 -23.96 -0.28
CA GLY A 285 3.62 -23.88 0.43
C GLY A 285 3.81 -25.04 1.40
N VAL A 286 2.80 -25.35 2.21
CA VAL A 286 2.80 -26.51 3.12
C VAL A 286 2.95 -27.82 2.33
N GLY A 287 2.18 -28.00 1.26
CA GLY A 287 2.25 -29.19 0.41
C GLY A 287 3.65 -29.39 -0.21
N ALA A 288 4.30 -28.31 -0.64
CA ALA A 288 5.66 -28.35 -1.16
C ALA A 288 6.68 -28.75 -0.07
N VAL A 289 6.60 -28.16 1.12
CA VAL A 289 7.46 -28.51 2.27
C VAL A 289 7.28 -29.98 2.66
N LEU A 290 6.04 -30.47 2.73
CA LEU A 290 5.75 -31.88 3.03
C LEU A 290 6.29 -32.83 1.96
N SER A 291 6.22 -32.43 0.68
CA SER A 291 6.77 -33.21 -0.43
C SER A 291 8.28 -33.32 -0.34
N PHE A 292 8.95 -32.19 -0.08
CA PHE A 292 10.39 -32.13 0.16
C PHE A 292 10.80 -32.98 1.36
N ALA A 293 10.18 -32.80 2.53
CA ALA A 293 10.47 -33.56 3.73
C ALA A 293 10.25 -35.07 3.57
N ARG A 294 9.28 -35.49 2.75
CA ARG A 294 9.05 -36.90 2.41
C ARG A 294 10.18 -37.48 1.56
N ARG A 295 10.73 -36.70 0.63
CA ARG A 295 11.86 -37.11 -0.22
C ARG A 295 13.14 -37.29 0.60
N PHE A 296 13.49 -36.31 1.44
CA PHE A 296 14.71 -36.37 2.27
C PHE A 296 14.67 -37.49 3.31
N ARG A 297 13.50 -37.75 3.93
CA ARG A 297 13.37 -38.90 4.84
C ARG A 297 13.54 -40.26 4.15
N LYS A 298 13.25 -40.35 2.85
CA LYS A 298 13.47 -41.57 2.06
C LYS A 298 14.95 -41.80 1.77
N GLU A 299 15.71 -40.74 1.51
CA GLU A 299 17.15 -40.81 1.20
C GLU A 299 18.02 -41.07 2.44
N LEU A 300 17.58 -40.66 3.63
CA LEU A 300 18.31 -40.93 4.89
C LEU A 300 18.17 -42.39 5.38
N TRP A 301 17.27 -43.17 4.80
CA TRP A 301 16.93 -44.55 5.24
C TRP A 301 17.24 -45.60 4.16
N THR A 302 17.94 -45.20 3.09
CA THR A 302 18.54 -46.07 2.05
C THR A 302 20.04 -45.97 2.14
#